data_AF-Q31D89-F1
#
_entry.id   AF-Q31D89-F1
#
_cell.length_a   1.000
_cell.length_b   1.000
_cell.length_c   1.000
_cell.angle_alpha   90.00
_cell.angle_beta   90.00
_cell.angle_gamma   90.00
#
_symmetry.space_group_name_H-M   'P 1'
#
loop_
_entity.id
_entity.type
_entity.pdbx_description
1 polymer ?
#
loop_
_entity_poly.entity_id
_entity_poly.type
_entity_poly.pdbx_seq_one_letter_code
_entity_poly.pdbx_strand_id
1 'polypeptide(L)'
;MSILFPIIYSAALTYLVWKAFKVMSNGWGISGTEKKRFSNSNLQQKKYTIHPELLDKSGNITEEELLTVRFSNDNDSTLEEKGSKTD
;
A
#
# COMPACT_ATOMS: atom_id res chain seq x y z
N MET A 1 -43.82 -32.18 25.26
CA MET A 1 -42.47 -31.84 25.76
C MET A 1 -41.31 -32.43 24.93
N SER A 2 -41.58 -33.19 23.88
CA SER A 2 -40.55 -33.89 23.06
C SER A 2 -40.13 -33.15 21.78
N ILE A 3 -40.87 -32.11 21.38
CA ILE A 3 -40.63 -31.35 20.13
C ILE A 3 -39.72 -30.13 20.37
N LEU A 4 -39.62 -29.66 21.61
CA LEU A 4 -38.77 -28.52 22.00
C LEU A 4 -37.27 -28.86 21.89
N PHE A 5 -36.88 -30.07 22.29
CA PHE A 5 -35.50 -30.54 22.20
C PHE A 5 -34.93 -30.56 20.76
N PRO A 6 -35.60 -31.13 19.74
CA PRO A 6 -35.08 -31.11 18.38
C PRO A 6 -35.05 -29.70 17.78
N ILE A 7 -36.00 -28.82 18.15
CA ILE A 7 -36.01 -27.42 17.67
C ILE A 7 -34.84 -26.63 18.26
N ILE A 8 -34.65 -26.69 19.59
CA ILE A 8 -33.57 -25.96 20.25
C ILE A 8 -32.19 -26.49 19.83
N TYR A 9 -32.07 -27.81 19.63
CA TYR A 9 -30.85 -28.44 19.16
C TYR A 9 -30.51 -28.01 17.72
N SER A 10 -31.52 -27.98 16.84
CA SER A 10 -31.32 -27.53 15.45
C SER A 10 -30.94 -26.05 15.39
N ALA A 11 -31.58 -25.20 16.21
CA ALA A 11 -31.23 -23.79 16.33
C ALA A 11 -29.81 -23.58 16.86
N ALA A 12 -29.39 -24.36 17.87
CA ALA A 12 -28.04 -24.31 18.40
C ALA A 12 -27.01 -24.77 17.35
N LEU A 13 -27.31 -25.84 16.62
CA LEU A 13 -26.43 -26.37 15.57
C LEU A 13 -26.21 -25.35 14.45
N THR A 14 -27.28 -24.75 13.91
CA THR A 14 -27.17 -23.74 12.86
C THR A 14 -26.48 -22.47 13.36
N TYR A 15 -26.72 -22.07 14.61
CA TYR A 15 -26.03 -20.94 15.23
C TYR A 15 -24.52 -21.17 15.35
N LEU A 16 -24.09 -22.36 15.82
CA LEU A 16 -22.68 -22.71 15.95
C LEU A 16 -21.98 -22.74 14.59
N VAL A 17 -22.63 -23.33 13.58
CA VAL A 17 -22.12 -23.35 12.21
C VAL A 17 -21.97 -21.93 11.66
N TRP A 18 -23.01 -21.10 11.80
CA TRP A 18 -22.97 -19.69 11.40
C TRP A 18 -21.86 -18.91 12.11
N LYS A 19 -21.67 -19.13 13.41
CA LYS A 19 -20.61 -18.49 14.21
C LYS A 19 -19.22 -18.88 13.73
N ALA A 20 -18.99 -20.16 13.43
CA ALA A 20 -17.72 -20.65 12.90
C ALA A 20 -17.42 -20.02 11.52
N PHE A 21 -18.39 -20.03 10.60
CA PHE A 21 -18.26 -19.37 9.29
C PHE A 21 -18.05 -17.86 9.41
N LYS A 22 -18.77 -17.17 10.31
CA LYS A 22 -18.58 -15.74 10.56
C LYS A 22 -17.15 -15.44 11.01
N VAL A 23 -16.65 -16.16 12.02
CA VAL A 23 -15.26 -15.99 12.51
C VAL A 23 -14.24 -16.23 11.39
N MET A 24 -14.46 -17.24 10.55
CA MET A 24 -13.58 -17.52 9.41
C MET A 24 -13.68 -16.45 8.30
N SER A 25 -14.88 -15.89 8.07
CA SER A 25 -15.09 -14.82 7.07
C SER A 25 -14.40 -13.51 7.45
N ASN A 26 -14.27 -13.22 8.75
CA ASN A 26 -13.49 -12.07 9.24
C ASN A 26 -12.01 -12.16 8.86
N GLY A 27 -11.46 -13.37 8.70
CA GLY A 27 -10.09 -13.60 8.22
C GLY A 27 -9.91 -13.44 6.71
N TRP A 28 -11.01 -13.45 5.93
CA TRP A 28 -10.97 -13.36 4.47
C TRP A 28 -10.93 -11.92 3.93
N GLY A 29 -11.24 -10.93 4.76
CA GLY A 29 -11.35 -9.51 4.35
C GLY A 29 -10.08 -8.66 4.48
N ILE A 30 -9.03 -9.18 5.12
CA ILE A 30 -7.85 -8.37 5.49
C ILE A 30 -6.73 -8.41 4.44
N SER A 31 -6.71 -9.38 3.52
CA SER A 31 -5.64 -9.46 2.50
C SER A 31 -5.63 -8.31 1.47
N GLY A 32 -6.59 -7.38 1.49
CA GLY A 32 -6.74 -6.32 0.47
C GLY A 32 -6.74 -4.88 0.95
N THR A 33 -6.81 -4.60 2.26
CA THR A 33 -7.15 -3.25 2.75
C THR A 33 -6.19 -2.68 3.79
N GLU A 34 -5.27 -3.46 4.36
CA GLU A 34 -4.28 -2.94 5.33
C GLU A 34 -3.17 -2.14 4.64
N LYS A 35 -2.94 -2.36 3.34
CA LYS A 35 -2.00 -1.59 2.53
C LYS A 35 -2.56 -0.25 2.03
N LYS A 36 -3.80 0.11 2.39
CA LYS A 36 -4.48 1.31 1.89
C LYS A 36 -4.63 2.46 2.89
N ARG A 37 -4.15 2.32 4.14
CA ARG A 37 -4.16 3.44 5.10
C ARG A 37 -2.95 4.38 5.01
N PHE A 38 -1.95 4.06 4.17
CA PHE A 38 -0.78 4.89 3.92
C PHE A 38 -0.69 5.48 2.51
N SER A 39 -1.74 5.39 1.69
CA SER A 39 -1.77 6.06 0.38
C SER A 39 -2.79 7.18 0.39
N ASN A 40 -2.51 8.18 1.25
CA ASN A 40 -2.88 9.54 0.91
C ASN A 40 -2.04 9.93 -0.30
N SER A 41 -2.66 9.94 -1.47
CA SER A 41 -2.48 10.93 -2.54
C SER A 41 -2.83 10.31 -3.89
N ASN A 42 -3.51 11.13 -4.67
CA ASN A 42 -3.98 10.93 -6.03
C ASN A 42 -2.82 10.80 -7.05
N LEU A 43 -1.77 10.04 -6.74
CA LEU A 43 -0.74 9.71 -7.72
C LEU A 43 -0.99 8.28 -8.14
N GLN A 44 -1.48 8.13 -9.38
CA GLN A 44 -1.38 6.87 -10.11
C GLN A 44 0.03 6.33 -9.85
N GLN A 45 0.16 5.27 -9.03
CA GLN A 45 1.44 4.74 -8.57
C GLN A 45 2.12 4.07 -9.77
N LYS A 46 2.64 4.86 -10.70
CA LYS A 46 3.69 4.42 -11.60
C LYS A 46 4.82 4.03 -10.66
N LYS A 47 5.14 2.74 -10.64
CA LYS A 47 6.11 2.14 -9.73
C LYS A 47 7.49 2.69 -10.08
N TYR A 48 7.82 3.85 -9.53
CA TYR A 48 9.15 4.44 -9.62
C TYR A 48 10.02 3.79 -8.54
N THR A 49 11.14 3.19 -8.94
CA THR A 49 12.17 2.75 -8.00
C THR A 49 13.00 3.99 -7.63
N ILE A 50 12.82 4.50 -6.41
CA ILE A 50 13.63 5.59 -5.88
C ILE A 50 14.94 4.98 -5.35
N HIS A 51 16.07 5.48 -5.80
CA HIS A 51 17.38 5.09 -5.28
C HIS A 51 17.57 5.67 -3.87
N PRO A 52 18.16 4.93 -2.91
CA PRO A 52 18.29 5.39 -1.52
C PRO A 52 19.17 6.65 -1.39
N GLU A 53 20.05 6.91 -2.36
CA GLU A 53 20.85 8.13 -2.44
C GLU A 53 20.02 9.40 -2.68
N LEU A 54 18.78 9.26 -3.14
CA LEU A 54 17.86 10.38 -3.36
C LEU A 54 17.01 10.70 -2.12
N LEU A 55 17.26 10.03 -0.99
CA LEU A 55 16.45 10.16 0.22
C LEU A 55 17.25 10.76 1.38
N ASP A 56 16.63 11.67 2.12
CA ASP A 56 17.16 12.20 3.36
C ASP A 56 17.07 11.16 4.50
N LYS A 57 17.64 11.49 5.67
CA LYS A 57 17.58 10.63 6.88
C LYS A 57 16.16 10.36 7.39
N SER A 58 15.19 11.15 6.95
CA SER A 58 13.79 11.08 7.33
C SER A 58 12.94 10.32 6.29
N GLY A 59 13.53 9.92 5.16
CA GLY A 59 12.87 9.22 4.06
C GLY A 59 12.14 10.12 3.05
N ASN A 60 12.38 11.43 3.05
CA ASN A 60 11.89 12.36 2.03
C ASN A 60 12.90 12.52 0.89
N ILE A 61 12.50 13.10 -0.23
CA ILE A 61 13.44 13.43 -1.32
C ILE A 61 14.50 14.40 -0.79
N THR A 62 15.76 14.05 -0.99
CA THR A 62 16.88 14.86 -0.56
C THR A 62 16.98 16.15 -1.37
N GLU A 63 17.17 17.28 -0.69
CA GLU A 63 17.44 18.59 -1.30
C GLU A 63 18.96 18.88 -1.36
N GLU A 64 19.79 17.93 -0.96
CA GLU A 64 21.24 18.10 -0.92
C GLU A 64 21.88 18.00 -2.32
N GLU A 65 22.95 18.75 -2.54
CA GLU A 65 23.71 18.67 -3.79
C GLU A 65 24.43 17.33 -3.89
N LEU A 66 24.00 16.48 -4.84
CA LEU A 66 24.61 15.18 -5.08
C LEU A 66 25.94 15.32 -5.82
N LEU A 67 26.98 14.66 -5.31
CA LEU A 67 28.29 14.63 -5.95
C LEU A 67 28.19 13.92 -7.30
N THR A 68 28.45 14.65 -8.38
CA THR A 68 28.47 14.11 -9.74
C THR A 68 29.87 14.26 -10.33
N VAL A 69 30.42 13.17 -10.84
CA VAL A 69 31.70 13.21 -11.57
C VAL A 69 31.43 13.64 -13.01
N ARG A 70 31.95 14.79 -13.42
CA ARG A 70 31.94 15.24 -14.82
C ARG A 70 33.28 14.88 -15.48
N PHE A 71 33.24 14.17 -16.59
CA PHE A 71 34.42 13.89 -17.39
C PHE A 71 34.61 15.03 -18.39
N SER A 72 35.78 15.66 -18.36
CA SER A 72 36.10 16.83 -19.22
C SER A 72 36.25 16.50 -20.71
N ASN A 73 36.08 15.23 -21.11
CA ASN A 73 36.23 14.79 -22.48
C ASN A 73 34.89 14.23 -22.98
N ASP A 74 34.21 15.07 -23.76
CA ASP A 74 33.22 14.75 -24.77
C ASP A 74 31.74 14.64 -24.35
N ASN A 75 31.03 15.72 -24.71
CA ASN A 75 29.59 15.87 -24.95
C ASN A 75 28.66 16.03 -23.72
N ASP A 76 28.70 17.23 -23.13
CA ASP A 76 27.53 17.82 -22.45
C ASP A 76 26.39 18.00 -23.47
N SER A 77 25.62 16.94 -23.75
CA SER A 77 24.31 17.10 -24.36
C SER A 77 23.34 17.57 -23.27
N THR A 78 23.26 18.89 -23.09
CA THR A 78 22.09 19.63 -22.58
C THR A 78 21.01 18.79 -21.88
N LEU A 79 21.25 18.41 -20.62
CA LEU A 79 20.21 17.88 -19.73
C LEU A 79 19.70 18.96 -18.76
N GLU A 80 19.65 20.21 -19.22
CA GLU A 80 18.88 21.27 -18.59
C GLU A 80 17.79 21.77 -19.54
N GLU A 81 16.79 20.93 -19.79
CA GLU A 81 15.47 21.40 -20.25
C GLU A 81 14.39 20.46 -19.73
N LYS A 82 13.92 20.70 -18.49
CA LYS A 82 12.48 20.74 -18.17
C LYS A 82 12.23 21.08 -16.70
N GLY A 83 11.98 22.35 -16.47
CA GLY A 83 11.45 22.87 -15.20
C GLY A 83 11.01 24.32 -15.30
N SER A 84 10.59 24.80 -16.48
CA SER A 84 9.93 26.10 -16.61
C SER A 84 8.53 25.96 -16.01
N LYS A 85 8.34 26.59 -14.86
CA LYS A 85 7.03 26.83 -14.24
C LYS A 85 6.20 27.66 -15.22
N THR A 86 5.10 27.13 -15.71
CA THR A 86 4.03 27.93 -16.32
C THR A 86 3.08 28.40 -15.23
N ASP A 87 2.83 29.71 -15.24
CA ASP A 87 1.74 30.45 -14.59
C ASP A 87 0.40 29.71 -14.56
#